data_AF-M5C0N6-F1
#
_entry.id   AF-M5C0N6-F1
#
_cell.length_a   1.000
_cell.length_b   1.000
_cell.length_c   1.000
_cell.angle_alpha   90.00
_cell.angle_beta   90.00
_cell.angle_gamma   90.00
#
_symmetry.space_group_name_H-M   'P 1'
#
loop_
_entity.id
_entity.type
_entity.pdbx_description
1 polymer ?
#
loop_
_entity_poly.entity_id
_entity_poly.type
_entity_poly.pdbx_seq_one_letter_code
_entity_poly.pdbx_strand_id
1 'polypeptide(L)'
;MSEVMSENVSTVLPQGAGYGVVVGIGLFFSAFMLGLTWIQARYTGFSPSNSEEFSSASRSIKPGLIASGIVSAWTWAATLLQSSAVAYKYGISGPWWYGAGATIQVLLFAMLAAKLKLNSPNAHTFLEIIGARWGTAAHLIFLFFGLATNMCVPP
;
A
#
# COMPACT_ATOMS: atom_id res chain seq x y z
N MET A 1 42.73 -8.79 -4.21
CA MET A 1 42.68 -7.75 -3.17
C MET A 1 43.58 -6.59 -3.61
N SER A 2 43.08 -5.73 -4.52
CA SER A 2 43.60 -4.39 -4.92
C SER A 2 43.30 -4.10 -6.40
N GLU A 3 42.03 -4.14 -6.81
CA GLU A 3 41.59 -3.50 -8.05
C GLU A 3 40.10 -3.15 -7.94
N VAL A 4 39.80 -2.42 -6.86
CA VAL A 4 38.61 -1.58 -6.74
C VAL A 4 39.16 -0.16 -6.81
N MET A 5 38.80 0.61 -7.84
CA MET A 5 38.43 2.04 -7.80
C MET A 5 38.53 2.68 -9.19
N SER A 6 37.40 3.26 -9.63
CA SER A 6 37.27 4.23 -10.73
C SER A 6 36.91 3.72 -12.14
N GLU A 7 35.81 2.96 -12.27
CA GLU A 7 34.93 3.21 -13.42
C GLU A 7 34.08 4.45 -13.09
N ASN A 8 34.25 5.50 -13.89
CA ASN A 8 33.40 6.68 -13.84
C ASN A 8 31.95 6.24 -14.03
N VAL A 9 31.17 6.20 -12.94
CA VAL A 9 29.71 6.14 -13.01
C VAL A 9 29.27 7.42 -13.71
N SER A 10 29.14 7.36 -15.03
CA SER A 10 28.55 8.42 -15.82
C SER A 10 27.12 8.57 -15.31
N THR A 11 26.91 9.56 -14.44
CA THR A 11 25.59 9.91 -13.92
C THR A 11 24.72 10.26 -15.13
N VAL A 12 23.87 9.32 -15.52
CA VAL A 12 23.03 9.37 -16.73
C VAL A 12 22.05 10.57 -16.70
N LEU A 13 21.84 11.14 -15.51
CA LEU A 13 21.21 12.44 -15.30
C LEU A 13 22.05 13.34 -14.37
N PRO A 14 22.07 14.67 -14.60
CA PRO A 14 22.66 15.62 -13.67
C PRO A 14 22.05 15.46 -12.27
N GLN A 15 22.87 15.49 -11.21
CA GLN A 15 22.38 15.38 -9.83
C GLN A 15 21.29 16.41 -9.51
N GLY A 16 21.39 17.61 -10.10
CA GLY A 16 20.36 18.67 -9.99
C GLY A 16 19.00 18.28 -10.59
N ALA A 17 18.96 17.47 -11.65
CA ALA A 17 17.71 16.94 -12.17
C ALA A 17 17.07 15.94 -11.20
N GLY A 18 17.89 15.14 -10.50
CA GLY A 18 17.42 14.23 -9.46
C GLY A 18 16.76 14.96 -8.29
N TYR A 19 17.42 15.98 -7.73
CA TYR A 19 16.84 16.80 -6.66
C TYR A 19 15.61 17.58 -7.14
N GLY A 20 15.64 18.11 -8.37
CA GLY A 20 14.50 18.81 -8.96
C GLY A 20 13.27 17.92 -9.13
N VAL A 21 13.45 16.65 -9.52
CA VAL A 21 12.36 15.68 -9.63
C VAL A 21 11.83 15.29 -8.26
N VAL A 22 12.70 14.91 -7.32
CA VAL A 22 12.27 14.44 -5.99
C VAL A 22 11.58 15.56 -5.21
N VAL A 23 12.21 16.74 -5.14
CA VAL A 23 11.69 17.87 -4.38
C VAL A 23 10.56 18.57 -5.13
N GLY A 24 10.71 18.81 -6.44
CA GLY A 24 9.71 19.52 -7.24
C GLY A 24 8.41 18.74 -7.40
N ILE A 25 8.48 17.48 -7.85
CA ILE A 25 7.29 16.65 -8.00
C ILE A 25 6.70 16.29 -6.64
N GLY A 26 7.54 16.00 -5.63
CA GLY A 26 7.08 15.72 -4.27
C GLY A 26 6.32 16.87 -3.64
N LEU A 27 6.84 18.10 -3.75
CA LEU A 27 6.16 19.30 -3.24
C LEU A 27 4.89 19.63 -4.02
N PHE A 28 4.92 19.51 -5.35
CA PHE A 28 3.73 19.71 -6.18
C PHE A 28 2.62 18.72 -5.81
N PHE A 29 2.94 17.43 -5.73
CA PHE A 29 1.97 16.39 -5.40
C PHE A 29 1.42 16.56 -3.98
N SER A 30 2.28 16.94 -3.03
CA SER A 30 1.87 17.24 -1.66
C SER A 30 0.92 18.43 -1.60
N ALA A 31 1.25 19.54 -2.27
CA ALA A 31 0.39 20.72 -2.34
C ALA A 31 -0.95 20.42 -3.05
N PHE A 32 -0.92 19.60 -4.09
CA PHE A 32 -2.11 19.14 -4.79
C PHE A 32 -3.02 18.29 -3.90
N MET A 33 -2.45 17.31 -3.18
CA MET A 33 -3.21 16.48 -2.24
C MET A 33 -3.80 17.30 -1.10
N LEU A 34 -3.03 18.23 -0.53
CA LEU A 34 -3.54 19.18 0.48
C LEU A 34 -4.66 20.05 -0.07
N GLY A 35 -4.55 20.51 -1.32
CA GLY A 35 -5.60 21.26 -2.01
C GLY A 35 -6.88 20.43 -2.20
N LEU A 36 -6.76 19.16 -2.62
CA LEU A 36 -7.89 18.24 -2.71
C LEU A 36 -8.53 18.00 -1.34
N THR A 37 -7.73 17.76 -0.30
CA THR A 37 -8.24 17.60 1.08
C THR A 37 -8.97 18.85 1.57
N TRP A 38 -8.46 20.04 1.26
CA TRP A 38 -9.10 21.31 1.62
C TRP A 38 -10.43 21.52 0.88
N ILE A 39 -10.47 21.26 -0.43
CA ILE A 39 -11.71 21.31 -1.23
C ILE A 39 -12.73 20.29 -0.71
N GLN A 40 -12.29 19.06 -0.45
CA GLN A 40 -13.13 18.00 0.09
C GLN A 40 -13.72 18.39 1.44
N ALA A 41 -12.92 18.95 2.35
CA ALA A 41 -13.38 19.44 3.65
C ALA A 41 -14.33 20.65 3.56
N ARG A 42 -14.23 21.46 2.49
CA ARG A 42 -15.04 22.68 2.33
C ARG A 42 -16.38 22.46 1.61
N TYR A 43 -16.43 21.54 0.65
CA TYR A 43 -17.57 21.34 -0.24
C TYR A 43 -18.30 19.99 -0.05
N THR A 44 -17.73 19.07 0.71
CA THR A 44 -18.34 17.76 0.98
C THR A 44 -18.81 17.69 2.43
N GLY A 45 -20.00 17.15 2.69
CA GLY A 45 -20.54 16.98 4.05
C GLY A 45 -19.87 15.88 4.88
N PHE A 46 -18.83 15.23 4.33
CA PHE A 46 -18.04 14.19 4.99
C PHE A 46 -16.86 14.84 5.71
N SER A 47 -16.86 14.77 7.04
CA SER A 47 -15.80 15.38 7.83
C SER A 47 -14.60 14.42 7.90
N PRO A 48 -13.40 14.83 7.43
CA PRO A 48 -12.19 14.03 7.58
C PRO A 48 -11.77 13.82 9.04
N SER A 49 -12.42 14.49 10.00
CA SER A 49 -12.19 14.34 11.44
C SER A 49 -12.94 13.18 12.10
N ASN A 50 -13.90 12.54 11.42
CA ASN A 50 -14.65 11.44 12.00
C ASN A 50 -13.93 10.11 11.73
N SER A 51 -13.52 9.41 12.80
CA SER A 51 -12.75 8.17 12.72
C SER A 51 -13.49 7.04 11.99
N GLU A 52 -14.83 7.02 12.07
CA GLU A 52 -15.65 6.04 11.35
C GLU A 52 -15.74 6.34 9.84
N GLU A 53 -15.75 7.61 9.44
CA GLU A 53 -15.67 7.99 8.02
C GLU A 53 -14.28 7.75 7.46
N PHE A 54 -13.24 8.06 8.23
CA PHE A 54 -11.86 7.83 7.78
C PHE A 54 -11.52 6.34 7.67
N SER A 55 -11.95 5.52 8.64
CA SER A 55 -11.57 4.09 8.70
C SER A 55 -12.53 3.16 7.97
N SER A 56 -13.79 3.55 7.80
CA SER A 56 -14.83 2.69 7.21
C SER A 56 -15.70 3.38 6.15
N ALA A 57 -15.45 4.65 5.86
CA ALA A 57 -16.23 5.47 4.92
C ALA A 57 -17.75 5.34 5.11
N SER A 58 -18.18 5.26 6.38
CA SER A 58 -19.56 5.04 6.80
C SER A 58 -20.26 3.86 6.11
N ARG A 59 -19.51 2.83 5.65
CA ARG A 59 -20.04 1.71 4.84
C ARG A 59 -20.79 2.17 3.58
N SER A 60 -20.58 3.41 3.14
CA SER A 60 -21.32 4.06 2.05
C SER A 60 -20.69 3.82 0.67
N ILE A 61 -19.49 3.24 0.64
CA ILE A 61 -18.72 3.02 -0.58
C ILE A 61 -19.21 1.78 -1.32
N LYS A 62 -19.49 1.94 -2.61
CA LYS A 62 -19.87 0.84 -3.52
C LYS A 62 -18.75 -0.21 -3.61
N PRO A 63 -19.08 -1.52 -3.73
CA PRO A 63 -18.08 -2.59 -3.80
C PRO A 63 -17.00 -2.39 -4.88
N GLY A 64 -17.35 -1.77 -6.01
CA GLY A 64 -16.38 -1.47 -7.08
C GLY A 64 -15.29 -0.49 -6.66
N LEU A 65 -15.62 0.52 -5.84
CA LEU A 65 -14.63 1.48 -5.33
C LEU A 65 -13.78 0.86 -4.21
N ILE A 66 -14.36 -0.06 -3.41
CA ILE A 66 -13.59 -0.88 -2.44
C ILE A 66 -12.58 -1.76 -3.19
N ALA A 67 -12.99 -2.43 -4.25
CA ALA A 67 -12.10 -3.26 -5.06
C ALA A 67 -10.96 -2.44 -5.70
N SER A 68 -11.28 -1.25 -6.23
CA SER A 68 -10.27 -0.32 -6.74
C SER A 68 -9.23 0.08 -5.69
N GLY A 69 -9.67 0.40 -4.46
CA GLY A 69 -8.77 0.72 -3.35
C GLY A 69 -7.83 -0.43 -2.99
N ILE A 70 -8.33 -1.67 -2.98
CA ILE A 70 -7.52 -2.86 -2.70
C ILE A 70 -6.45 -3.07 -3.79
N VAL A 71 -6.82 -2.93 -5.07
CA VAL A 71 -5.88 -3.06 -6.19
C VAL A 71 -4.81 -1.95 -6.14
N SER A 72 -5.22 -0.73 -5.78
CA SER A 72 -4.30 0.40 -5.61
C SER A 72 -3.27 0.14 -4.51
N ALA A 73 -3.70 -0.29 -3.33
CA ALA A 73 -2.81 -0.57 -2.20
C ALA A 73 -1.80 -1.70 -2.48
N TRP A 74 -2.13 -2.61 -3.41
CA TRP A 74 -1.21 -3.66 -3.85
C TRP A 74 -0.20 -3.18 -4.91
N THR A 75 -0.51 -2.08 -5.60
CA THR A 75 0.33 -1.52 -6.67
C THR A 75 1.38 -0.57 -6.10
N TRP A 76 2.25 -1.09 -5.23
CA TRP A 76 3.35 -0.33 -4.63
C TRP A 76 4.60 -0.33 -5.50
N ALA A 77 5.50 0.61 -5.24
CA ALA A 77 6.67 0.86 -6.11
C ALA A 77 7.57 -0.38 -6.29
N ALA A 78 7.73 -1.22 -5.26
CA ALA A 78 8.58 -2.39 -5.38
C ALA A 78 7.93 -3.52 -6.19
N THR A 79 6.60 -3.72 -6.13
CA THR A 79 5.94 -4.68 -7.04
C THR A 79 6.05 -4.22 -8.49
N LEU A 80 5.93 -2.91 -8.76
CA LEU A 80 6.15 -2.35 -10.09
C LEU A 80 7.59 -2.56 -10.57
N LEU A 81 8.58 -2.23 -9.73
CA LEU A 81 9.99 -2.42 -10.06
C LEU A 81 10.32 -3.89 -10.33
N GLN A 82 9.84 -4.79 -9.46
CA GLN A 82 10.06 -6.23 -9.62
C GLN A 82 9.35 -6.76 -10.87
N SER A 83 8.11 -6.33 -11.13
CA SER A 83 7.36 -6.70 -12.33
C SER A 83 8.12 -6.26 -13.60
N SER A 84 8.59 -5.02 -13.66
CA SER A 84 9.40 -4.52 -14.78
C SER A 84 10.73 -5.26 -14.95
N ALA A 85 11.40 -5.60 -13.84
CA ALA A 85 12.65 -6.36 -13.89
C ALA A 85 12.44 -7.78 -14.46
N VAL A 86 11.35 -8.43 -14.08
CA VAL A 86 10.97 -9.76 -14.61
C VAL A 86 10.49 -9.64 -16.06
N ALA A 87 9.78 -8.57 -16.42
CA ALA A 87 9.41 -8.26 -17.81
C ALA A 87 10.63 -8.12 -18.72
N TYR A 88 11.67 -7.42 -18.23
CA TYR A 88 12.90 -7.21 -18.97
C TYR A 88 13.65 -8.52 -19.25
N LYS A 89 13.62 -9.46 -18.28
CA LYS A 89 14.33 -10.75 -18.39
C LYS A 89 13.55 -11.84 -19.12
N TYR A 90 12.23 -11.87 -18.97
CA TYR A 90 11.39 -12.99 -19.42
C TYR A 90 10.26 -12.58 -20.37
N GLY A 91 10.18 -11.30 -20.76
CA GLY A 91 9.10 -10.77 -21.59
C GLY A 91 7.75 -10.70 -20.86
N ILE A 92 6.66 -10.64 -21.62
CA ILE A 92 5.28 -10.44 -21.10
C ILE A 92 4.83 -11.59 -20.16
N SER A 93 5.37 -12.80 -20.35
CA SER A 93 5.03 -13.97 -19.52
C SER A 93 5.47 -13.79 -18.06
N GLY A 94 6.54 -13.03 -17.81
CA GLY A 94 7.09 -12.79 -16.48
C GLY A 94 6.12 -12.07 -15.53
N PRO A 95 5.68 -10.84 -15.85
CA PRO A 95 4.65 -10.12 -15.11
C PRO A 95 3.33 -10.87 -15.01
N TRP A 96 2.95 -11.61 -16.07
CA TRP A 96 1.71 -12.38 -16.09
C TRP A 96 1.70 -13.47 -15.00
N TRP A 97 2.75 -14.27 -14.91
CA TRP A 97 2.87 -15.31 -13.88
C TRP A 97 3.05 -14.72 -12.48
N TYR A 98 3.79 -13.61 -12.35
CA TYR A 98 3.92 -12.89 -11.09
C TYR A 98 2.56 -12.40 -10.56
N GLY A 99 1.76 -11.77 -11.43
CA GLY A 99 0.42 -11.33 -11.10
C GLY A 99 -0.53 -12.49 -10.81
N ALA A 100 -0.50 -13.54 -11.63
CA ALA A 100 -1.36 -14.72 -11.45
C ALA A 100 -1.10 -15.46 -10.12
N GLY A 101 0.15 -15.52 -9.65
CA GLY A 101 0.46 -16.09 -8.34
C GLY A 101 -0.12 -15.26 -7.19
N ALA A 102 0.01 -13.93 -7.29
CA ALA A 102 -0.50 -13.02 -6.27
C ALA A 102 -2.03 -12.99 -6.20
N THR A 103 -2.74 -13.06 -7.34
CA THR A 103 -4.20 -13.04 -7.35
C THR A 103 -4.82 -14.23 -6.63
N ILE A 104 -4.21 -15.42 -6.72
CA ILE A 104 -4.66 -16.61 -5.98
C ILE A 104 -4.60 -16.38 -4.47
N GLN A 105 -3.51 -15.79 -3.98
CA GLN A 105 -3.35 -15.47 -2.55
C GLN A 105 -4.39 -14.45 -2.08
N VAL A 106 -4.65 -13.41 -2.89
CA VAL A 106 -5.66 -12.39 -2.58
C VAL A 106 -7.06 -13.00 -2.56
N LEU A 107 -7.40 -13.90 -3.48
CA LEU A 107 -8.70 -14.59 -3.51
C LEU A 107 -8.89 -15.47 -2.27
N LEU A 108 -7.86 -16.23 -1.88
CA LEU A 108 -7.89 -17.04 -0.66
C LEU A 108 -8.07 -16.18 0.59
N PHE A 109 -7.33 -15.07 0.69
CA PHE A 109 -7.47 -14.14 1.80
C PHE A 109 -8.85 -13.48 1.84
N ALA A 110 -9.42 -13.11 0.68
CA ALA A 110 -10.75 -12.54 0.57
C ALA A 110 -11.84 -13.52 1.07
N MET A 111 -11.74 -14.82 0.74
CA MET A 111 -12.66 -15.84 1.24
C MET A 111 -12.56 -16.00 2.77
N LEU A 112 -11.35 -15.99 3.32
CA LEU A 112 -11.13 -16.06 4.78
C LEU A 112 -11.66 -14.80 5.49
N ALA A 113 -11.40 -13.62 4.94
CA ALA A 113 -11.89 -12.34 5.46
C ALA A 113 -13.42 -12.28 5.44
N ALA A 114 -14.07 -12.78 4.38
CA ALA A 114 -15.53 -12.87 4.31
C ALA A 114 -16.08 -13.78 5.41
N LYS A 115 -15.49 -14.97 5.63
CA LYS A 115 -15.87 -15.86 6.74
C LYS A 115 -15.62 -15.24 8.11
N LEU A 116 -14.54 -14.48 8.28
CA LEU A 116 -14.27 -13.76 9.52
C LEU A 116 -15.32 -12.69 9.81
N LYS A 117 -15.74 -11.94 8.78
CA LYS A 117 -16.78 -10.91 8.91
C LYS A 117 -18.14 -11.51 9.28
N LEU A 118 -18.46 -12.70 8.78
CA LEU A 118 -19.68 -13.45 9.15
C LEU A 118 -19.66 -13.92 10.61
N ASN A 119 -18.49 -14.31 11.13
CA ASN A 119 -18.36 -14.82 12.50
C ASN A 119 -18.11 -13.73 13.56
N SER A 120 -17.49 -12.60 13.18
CA SER A 120 -17.15 -11.50 14.08
C SER A 120 -17.41 -10.13 13.42
N PRO A 121 -18.69 -9.74 13.26
CA PRO A 121 -19.07 -8.56 12.49
C PRO A 121 -18.65 -7.21 13.10
N ASN A 122 -18.37 -7.17 14.41
CA ASN A 122 -18.01 -5.95 15.15
C ASN A 122 -16.49 -5.73 15.29
N ALA A 123 -15.65 -6.61 14.74
CA ALA A 123 -14.21 -6.39 14.77
C ALA A 123 -13.80 -5.37 13.69
N HIS A 124 -13.10 -4.34 14.11
CA HIS A 124 -12.64 -3.24 13.25
C HIS A 124 -11.22 -3.48 12.73
N THR A 125 -10.39 -4.19 13.48
CA THR A 125 -9.01 -4.52 13.09
C THR A 125 -8.77 -6.03 13.13
N PHE A 126 -7.82 -6.51 12.32
CA PHE A 126 -7.43 -7.92 12.37
C PHE A 126 -6.79 -8.29 13.73
N LEU A 127 -6.21 -7.30 14.41
CA LEU A 127 -5.59 -7.45 15.72
C LEU A 127 -6.60 -7.72 16.84
N GLU A 128 -7.80 -7.13 16.78
CA GLU A 128 -8.90 -7.45 17.72
C GLU A 128 -9.31 -8.92 17.62
N ILE A 129 -9.42 -9.44 16.40
CA ILE A 129 -9.74 -10.85 16.15
C ILE A 129 -8.64 -11.74 16.74
N ILE A 130 -7.37 -11.37 16.53
CA ILE A 130 -6.24 -12.13 17.06
C ILE A 130 -6.22 -12.10 18.59
N GLY A 131 -6.44 -10.94 19.19
CA GLY A 131 -6.50 -10.78 20.64
C GLY A 131 -7.65 -11.57 21.28
N ALA A 132 -8.84 -11.55 20.66
CA ALA A 132 -10.00 -12.30 21.13
C ALA A 132 -9.80 -13.81 21.07
N ARG A 133 -9.03 -14.32 20.09
CA ARG A 133 -8.84 -15.77 19.89
C ARG A 133 -7.61 -16.36 20.58
N TRP A 134 -6.48 -15.64 20.58
CA TRP A 134 -5.17 -16.14 21.06
C TRP A 134 -4.60 -15.34 22.23
N GLY A 135 -5.31 -14.32 22.72
CA GLY A 135 -4.93 -13.54 23.89
C GLY A 135 -3.89 -12.45 23.63
N THR A 136 -3.47 -11.76 24.69
CA THR A 136 -2.67 -10.53 24.64
C THR A 136 -1.27 -10.72 24.08
N ALA A 137 -0.64 -11.88 24.32
CA ALA A 137 0.71 -12.16 23.82
C ALA A 137 0.77 -12.22 22.29
N ALA A 138 -0.16 -12.97 21.66
CA ALA A 138 -0.27 -13.02 20.22
C ALA A 138 -0.63 -11.64 19.65
N HIS A 139 -1.55 -10.91 20.30
CA HIS A 139 -1.92 -9.56 19.88
C HIS A 139 -0.71 -8.62 19.80
N LEU A 140 0.15 -8.60 20.81
CA LEU A 140 1.34 -7.74 20.83
C LEU A 140 2.37 -8.11 19.76
N ILE A 141 2.58 -9.41 19.52
CA ILE A 141 3.49 -9.88 18.47
C ILE A 141 2.99 -9.45 17.09
N PHE A 142 1.71 -9.69 16.80
CA PHE A 142 1.12 -9.30 15.51
C PHE A 142 1.00 -7.78 15.35
N LEU A 143 0.79 -7.03 16.45
CA LEU A 143 0.85 -5.57 16.46
C LEU A 143 2.25 -5.09 16.07
N PHE A 144 3.29 -5.65 16.66
CA PHE A 144 4.68 -5.32 16.31
C PHE A 144 4.97 -5.60 14.84
N PHE A 145 4.60 -6.79 14.33
CA PHE A 145 4.77 -7.11 12.91
C PHE A 145 3.98 -6.19 11.99
N GLY A 146 2.75 -5.83 12.37
CA GLY A 146 1.92 -4.90 11.60
C GLY A 146 2.55 -3.50 11.51
N LEU A 147 3.04 -2.98 12.64
CA LEU A 147 3.73 -1.68 12.69
C LEU A 147 5.05 -1.71 11.93
N ALA A 148 5.87 -2.75 12.13
CA ALA A 148 7.14 -2.92 11.44
C ALA A 148 6.94 -3.03 9.91
N THR A 149 5.89 -3.72 9.47
CA THR A 149 5.55 -3.82 8.03
C THR A 149 5.15 -2.47 7.47
N ASN A 150 4.31 -1.70 8.16
CA ASN A 150 3.93 -0.33 7.74
C ASN A 150 5.14 0.64 7.69
N MET A 151 6.19 0.39 8.48
CA MET A 151 7.42 1.19 8.46
C MET A 151 8.39 0.76 7.34
N CYS A 152 8.51 -0.54 7.09
CA CYS A 152 9.41 -1.08 6.07
C CYS A 152 8.85 -0.93 4.65
N VAL A 153 7.53 -1.12 4.53
CA VAL A 153 6.78 -1.06 3.28
C VAL A 153 5.88 0.17 3.37
N PRO A 154 6.26 1.30 2.74
CA PRO A 154 5.37 2.44 2.67
C PRO A 154 4.12 2.07 1.86
N PRO A 155 2.92 2.41 2.36
CA PRO A 155 1.64 2.13 1.68
C PRO A 155 1.45 2.94 0.40
#